data_AF-A0A6P7LWB1-F1
#
_entry.id   AF-A0A6P7LWB1-F1
#
_cell.length_a   1.000
_cell.length_b   1.000
_cell.length_c   1.000
_cell.angle_alpha   90.00
_cell.angle_beta   90.00
_cell.angle_gamma   90.00
#
_symmetry.space_group_name_H-M   'P 1'
#
loop_
_entity.id
_entity.type
_entity.pdbx_description
1 polymer ?
#
loop_
_entity_poly.entity_id
_entity_poly.type
_entity_poly.pdbx_seq_one_letter_code
_entity_poly.pdbx_strand_id
1 'polypeptide(L)'
;MARLSYAIYMWDQDDLALLEKAKRAEEGRDSYIRLSAKELARHCRRYTRGAAETERLIQELLDQFWDLRNDLGVVLIDHERMEAIWSVQRRHLSCIQDPPGVALYTKTGELTKGGIRLPVYRCARGSTSLESFHLHLNGFIPGTSASALHFQVYLLEGLVRWNEDRGRASVEGAQRLVPRCYDALLQDYLKRLTQEFMGMTVVETYTQPGEYTGELIGVEYLFSQTGAVLEDLGRDPDAPDGLDEADVEVVDNDEGEEDEGFGELQDMQFLHDQPAAAAAAAAAACSADTDPVSREESAVETGMDVAEGDGPVGVTH
;
A
#
# COMPACT_ATOMS: atom_id res chain seq x y z
N MET A 1 10.85 1.00 1.37
CA MET A 1 9.49 1.52 1.12
C MET A 1 9.40 3.03 0.93
N ALA A 2 10.01 3.87 1.80
CA ALA A 2 9.92 5.34 1.70
C ALA A 2 10.32 5.91 0.32
N ARG A 3 11.40 5.41 -0.28
CA ARG A 3 11.89 5.85 -1.60
C ARG A 3 10.89 5.57 -2.74
N LEU A 4 10.20 4.44 -2.70
CA LEU A 4 9.15 4.10 -3.66
C LEU A 4 7.93 5.02 -3.50
N SER A 5 7.53 5.27 -2.25
CA SER A 5 6.46 6.23 -1.93
C SER A 5 6.78 7.65 -2.43
N TYR A 6 8.04 8.07 -2.33
CA TYR A 6 8.52 9.33 -2.89
C TYR A 6 8.50 9.36 -4.42
N ALA A 7 8.81 8.25 -5.09
CA ALA A 7 8.76 8.14 -6.55
C ALA A 7 7.33 8.29 -7.10
N ILE A 8 6.32 7.82 -6.36
CA ILE A 8 4.91 7.87 -6.77
C ILE A 8 4.30 9.23 -6.44
N TYR A 9 4.56 9.74 -5.23
CA TYR A 9 3.85 10.91 -4.70
C TYR A 9 4.77 12.08 -4.39
N MET A 10 4.19 13.28 -4.42
CA MET A 10 4.78 14.49 -3.91
C MET A 10 3.79 15.23 -3.00
N TRP A 11 4.33 16.05 -2.11
CA TRP A 11 3.54 16.88 -1.21
C TRP A 11 3.11 18.19 -1.88
N ASP A 12 1.96 18.69 -1.48
CA ASP A 12 1.52 20.05 -1.77
C ASP A 12 2.46 21.07 -1.15
N GLN A 13 3.02 21.92 -2.01
CA GLN A 13 4.06 22.87 -1.64
C GLN A 13 3.51 23.99 -0.75
N ASP A 14 2.24 24.37 -0.95
CA ASP A 14 1.59 25.40 -0.13
C ASP A 14 1.33 24.86 1.28
N ASP A 15 0.83 23.62 1.37
CA ASP A 15 0.60 22.96 2.65
C ASP A 15 1.93 22.72 3.41
N LEU A 16 2.99 22.32 2.70
CA LEU A 16 4.34 22.17 3.28
C LEU A 16 4.86 23.50 3.83
N ALA A 17 4.82 24.55 3.02
CA ALA A 17 5.30 25.87 3.42
C ALA A 17 4.52 26.41 4.64
N LEU A 18 3.21 26.13 4.70
CA LEU A 18 2.38 26.50 5.84
C LEU A 18 2.78 25.73 7.10
N LEU A 19 3.02 24.42 7.00
CA LEU A 19 3.45 23.57 8.11
C LEU A 19 4.84 23.97 8.62
N GLU A 20 5.79 24.24 7.72
CA GLU A 20 7.12 24.74 8.08
C GLU A 20 7.04 26.08 8.81
N LYS A 21 6.19 26.99 8.34
CA LYS A 21 5.97 28.29 8.99
C LYS A 21 5.40 28.12 10.40
N ALA A 22 4.42 27.24 10.57
CA ALA A 22 3.83 26.92 11.88
C ALA A 22 4.86 26.32 12.84
N LYS A 23 5.72 25.42 12.35
CA LYS A 23 6.75 24.80 13.19
C LYS A 23 7.87 25.76 13.57
N ARG A 24 8.30 26.63 12.65
CA ARG A 24 9.24 27.72 12.94
C ARG A 24 8.71 28.69 14.00
N ALA A 25 7.40 28.95 13.98
CA ALA A 25 6.77 29.84 14.95
C ALA A 25 6.68 29.21 16.36
N GLU A 26 6.65 27.88 16.45
CA GLU A 26 6.63 27.14 17.72
C GLU A 26 8.04 26.96 18.30
N GLU A 27 9.02 26.60 17.47
CA GLU A 27 10.38 26.23 17.90
C GLU A 27 11.36 27.43 17.92
N GLY A 28 11.02 28.56 17.29
CA GLY A 28 11.87 29.75 17.16
C GLY A 28 12.48 29.94 15.76
N ARG A 29 12.91 31.18 15.42
CA ARG A 29 13.33 31.54 14.05
C ARG A 29 14.61 30.85 13.54
N ASP A 30 15.49 30.42 14.44
CA ASP A 30 16.82 29.88 14.14
C ASP A 30 16.97 28.37 14.44
N SER A 31 15.89 27.70 14.83
CA SER A 31 15.93 26.26 15.10
C SER A 31 15.83 25.46 13.80
N TYR A 32 16.54 24.34 13.78
CA TYR A 32 16.41 23.35 12.73
C TYR A 32 15.04 22.66 12.83
N ILE A 33 14.21 22.86 11.81
CA ILE A 33 12.82 22.39 11.79
C ILE A 33 12.77 20.97 11.25
N ARG A 34 12.40 20.01 12.08
CA ARG A 34 12.24 18.60 11.66
C ARG A 34 10.78 18.24 11.51
N LEU A 35 10.24 18.14 10.29
CA LEU A 35 8.87 17.67 10.06
C LEU A 35 8.77 16.14 10.21
N SER A 36 7.89 15.66 11.07
CA SER A 36 7.62 14.23 11.21
C SER A 36 6.66 13.73 10.14
N ALA A 37 6.73 12.44 9.80
CA ALA A 37 5.81 11.79 8.87
C ALA A 37 4.33 11.97 9.28
N LYS A 38 4.06 11.88 10.59
CA LYS A 38 2.72 12.05 11.15
C LYS A 38 2.18 13.47 11.00
N GLU A 39 3.04 14.49 11.12
CA GLU A 39 2.65 15.88 10.87
C GLU A 39 2.37 16.13 9.39
N LEU A 40 3.26 15.64 8.53
CA LEU A 40 3.09 15.73 7.08
C LEU A 40 1.78 15.07 6.63
N ALA A 41 1.54 13.82 7.04
CA ALA A 41 0.34 13.08 6.65
C ALA A 41 -0.96 13.73 7.15
N ARG A 42 -0.91 14.41 8.30
CA ARG A 42 -2.07 15.07 8.90
C ARG A 42 -2.38 16.43 8.28
N HIS A 43 -1.35 17.20 7.93
CA HIS A 43 -1.49 18.62 7.59
C HIS A 43 -1.21 18.94 6.12
N CYS A 44 -0.60 18.02 5.37
CA CYS A 44 -0.23 18.25 3.99
C CYS A 44 -0.92 17.25 3.06
N ARG A 45 -1.42 17.74 1.93
CA ARG A 45 -1.96 16.90 0.85
C ARG A 45 -0.80 16.33 0.03
N ARG A 46 -1.05 15.19 -0.61
CA ARG A 46 -0.18 14.58 -1.61
C ARG A 46 -0.89 14.46 -2.95
N TYR A 47 -0.11 14.37 -4.01
CA TYR A 47 -0.59 14.00 -5.32
C TYR A 47 0.43 13.16 -6.04
N THR A 48 -0.06 12.36 -6.96
CA THR A 48 0.75 11.57 -7.87
C THR A 48 1.49 12.49 -8.84
N ARG A 49 2.72 12.10 -9.22
CA ARG A 49 3.63 12.93 -10.03
C ARG A 49 3.32 12.89 -11.53
N GLY A 50 2.39 12.04 -11.96
CA GLY A 50 2.18 11.69 -13.36
C GLY A 50 2.94 10.41 -13.73
N ALA A 51 2.36 9.63 -14.64
CA ALA A 51 2.87 8.30 -14.99
C ALA A 51 4.33 8.31 -15.47
N ALA A 52 4.70 9.24 -16.35
CA ALA A 52 6.06 9.31 -16.91
C ALA A 52 7.12 9.65 -15.85
N GLU A 53 6.80 10.56 -14.93
CA GLU A 53 7.74 10.95 -13.86
C GLU A 53 7.85 9.87 -12.79
N THR A 54 6.73 9.24 -12.44
CA THR A 54 6.74 8.06 -11.57
C THR A 54 7.55 6.92 -12.17
N GLU A 55 7.41 6.66 -13.48
CA GLU A 55 8.19 5.65 -14.18
C GLU A 55 9.68 5.92 -14.12
N ARG A 56 10.10 7.15 -14.42
CA ARG A 56 11.50 7.58 -14.37
C ARG A 56 12.09 7.38 -12.97
N LEU A 57 11.39 7.84 -11.93
CA LEU A 57 11.87 7.74 -10.55
C LEU A 57 11.90 6.31 -10.01
N ILE A 58 10.96 5.45 -10.43
CA ILE A 58 10.99 4.03 -10.06
C ILE A 58 12.15 3.33 -10.79
N GLN A 59 12.37 3.62 -12.07
CA GLN A 59 13.53 3.06 -12.79
C GLN A 59 14.84 3.45 -12.12
N GLU A 60 15.03 4.75 -11.80
CA GLU A 60 16.21 5.23 -11.07
C GLU A 60 16.38 4.58 -9.69
N LEU A 61 15.28 4.25 -9.03
CA LEU A 61 15.31 3.50 -7.78
C LEU A 61 15.76 2.05 -8.03
N LEU A 62 15.21 1.38 -9.03
CA LEU A 62 15.55 0.00 -9.38
C LEU A 62 17.02 -0.14 -9.80
N ASP A 63 17.53 0.78 -10.62
CA ASP A 63 18.92 0.80 -11.08
C ASP A 63 19.92 0.88 -9.92
N GLN A 64 19.53 1.49 -8.80
CA GLN A 64 20.36 1.54 -7.59
C GLN A 64 20.37 0.22 -6.81
N PHE A 65 19.42 -0.67 -7.06
CA PHE A 65 19.26 -1.92 -6.31
C PHE A 65 19.64 -3.19 -7.08
N TRP A 66 19.82 -3.12 -8.40
CA TRP A 66 20.22 -4.26 -9.24
C TRP A 66 21.48 -4.97 -8.74
N ASP A 67 22.51 -4.22 -8.38
CA ASP A 67 23.80 -4.78 -7.98
C ASP A 67 24.00 -4.82 -6.46
N LEU A 68 23.01 -4.38 -5.67
CA LEU A 68 23.13 -4.36 -4.22
C LEU A 68 23.15 -5.78 -3.66
N ARG A 69 24.10 -6.01 -2.76
CA ARG A 69 24.27 -7.28 -2.04
C ARG A 69 24.17 -7.04 -0.55
N ASN A 70 23.70 -8.05 0.19
CA ASN A 70 23.79 -8.04 1.65
C ASN A 70 25.22 -8.31 2.12
N ASP A 71 25.43 -8.25 3.44
CA ASP A 71 26.74 -8.48 4.08
C ASP A 71 27.32 -9.88 3.82
N LEU A 72 26.48 -10.82 3.36
CA LEU A 72 26.85 -12.18 3.00
C LEU A 72 27.12 -12.34 1.48
N GLY A 73 27.09 -11.25 0.73
CA GLY A 73 27.33 -11.23 -0.72
C GLY A 73 26.16 -11.70 -1.59
N VAL A 74 24.99 -11.97 -1.00
CA VAL A 74 23.77 -12.39 -1.71
C VAL A 74 23.11 -11.15 -2.31
N VAL A 75 22.71 -11.25 -3.58
CA VAL A 75 22.01 -10.17 -4.29
C VAL A 75 20.67 -9.90 -3.60
N LEU A 76 20.36 -8.63 -3.35
CA LEU A 76 19.12 -8.24 -2.69
C LEU A 76 17.88 -8.43 -3.58
N ILE A 77 18.03 -8.21 -4.89
CA ILE A 77 16.94 -8.34 -5.86
C ILE A 77 17.40 -9.21 -7.02
N ASP A 78 16.65 -10.25 -7.31
CA ASP A 78 16.82 -11.03 -8.54
C ASP A 78 16.49 -10.17 -9.75
N HIS A 79 17.51 -9.89 -10.57
CA HIS A 79 17.39 -8.95 -11.69
C HIS A 79 16.39 -9.44 -12.75
N GLU A 80 16.48 -10.70 -13.16
CA GLU A 80 15.63 -11.25 -14.22
C GLU A 80 14.16 -11.25 -13.78
N ARG A 81 13.90 -11.70 -12.55
CA ARG A 81 12.55 -11.71 -11.99
C ARG A 81 11.99 -10.30 -11.82
N MET A 82 12.78 -9.35 -11.30
CA MET A 82 12.30 -8.00 -11.07
C MET A 82 12.09 -7.25 -12.39
N GLU A 83 12.94 -7.45 -13.39
CA GLU A 83 12.74 -6.87 -14.72
C GLU A 83 11.44 -7.38 -15.36
N ALA A 84 11.15 -8.67 -15.24
CA ALA A 84 9.87 -9.23 -15.67
C ALA A 84 8.68 -8.59 -14.95
N ILE A 85 8.73 -8.49 -13.62
CA ILE A 85 7.68 -7.83 -12.82
C ILE A 85 7.52 -6.36 -13.26
N TRP A 86 8.61 -5.63 -13.37
CA TRP A 86 8.60 -4.22 -13.73
C TRP A 86 8.03 -3.99 -15.13
N SER A 87 8.33 -4.86 -16.09
CA SER A 87 7.80 -4.79 -17.46
C SER A 87 6.27 -4.88 -17.53
N VAL A 88 5.64 -5.56 -16.55
CA VAL A 88 4.19 -5.66 -16.39
C VAL A 88 3.67 -4.45 -15.62
N GLN A 89 4.26 -4.16 -14.45
CA GLN A 89 3.79 -3.11 -13.54
C GLN A 89 3.87 -1.71 -14.15
N ARG A 90 4.91 -1.41 -14.94
CA ARG A 90 5.08 -0.08 -15.57
C ARG A 90 3.90 0.32 -16.46
N ARG A 91 3.18 -0.65 -17.04
CA ARG A 91 1.99 -0.41 -17.89
C ARG A 91 0.80 0.14 -17.09
N HIS A 92 0.77 -0.12 -15.78
CA HIS A 92 -0.30 0.32 -14.89
C HIS A 92 0.01 1.65 -14.19
N LEU A 93 1.13 2.30 -14.50
CA LEU A 93 1.46 3.60 -13.91
C LEU A 93 0.43 4.67 -14.24
N SER A 94 -0.22 4.61 -15.41
CA SER A 94 -1.35 5.49 -15.73
C SER A 94 -2.60 5.21 -14.89
N CYS A 95 -2.81 3.96 -14.48
CA CYS A 95 -3.98 3.53 -13.71
C CYS A 95 -3.96 4.04 -12.26
N ILE A 96 -2.78 4.24 -11.69
CA ILE A 96 -2.61 4.63 -10.28
C ILE A 96 -2.52 6.15 -10.08
N GLN A 97 -2.62 6.94 -11.15
CA GLN A 97 -2.56 8.40 -11.07
C GLN A 97 -3.86 8.97 -10.52
N ASP A 98 -3.76 10.13 -9.89
CA ASP A 98 -4.92 10.85 -9.40
C ASP A 98 -5.81 11.30 -10.56
N PRO A 99 -7.10 10.96 -10.57
CA PRO A 99 -8.01 11.40 -11.61
C PRO A 99 -8.22 12.93 -11.54
N PRO A 100 -8.28 13.61 -12.70
CA PRO A 100 -8.46 15.06 -12.74
C PRO A 100 -9.82 15.45 -12.16
N GLY A 101 -9.85 16.49 -11.33
CA GLY A 101 -11.09 17.03 -10.75
C GLY A 101 -11.65 16.25 -9.57
N VAL A 102 -11.01 15.16 -9.13
CA VAL A 102 -11.45 14.38 -7.96
C VAL A 102 -10.70 14.86 -6.72
N ALA A 103 -11.45 15.33 -5.71
CA ALA A 103 -10.88 15.76 -4.43
C ALA A 103 -10.57 14.54 -3.55
N LEU A 104 -9.31 14.12 -3.52
CA LEU A 104 -8.86 12.97 -2.74
C LEU A 104 -8.49 13.29 -1.28
N TYR A 105 -8.65 14.55 -0.87
CA TYR A 105 -8.44 14.97 0.52
C TYR A 105 -9.62 15.82 1.00
N THR A 106 -10.17 15.45 2.15
CA THR A 106 -11.24 16.18 2.81
C THR A 106 -10.69 16.85 4.06
N LYS A 107 -10.88 18.17 4.18
CA LYS A 107 -10.52 18.90 5.41
C LYS A 107 -11.53 18.57 6.50
N THR A 108 -11.09 17.87 7.54
CA THR A 108 -11.94 17.43 8.67
C THR A 108 -11.91 18.39 9.84
N GLY A 109 -10.89 19.25 9.91
CA GLY A 109 -10.76 20.22 10.99
C GLY A 109 -9.54 21.10 10.81
N GLU A 110 -9.17 21.77 11.90
CA GLU A 110 -7.96 22.59 11.98
C GLU A 110 -7.32 22.48 13.36
N LEU A 111 -5.99 22.54 13.39
CA LEU A 111 -5.19 22.54 14.60
C LEU A 111 -4.33 23.81 14.61
N THR A 112 -4.24 24.48 15.76
CA THR A 112 -3.35 25.65 15.89
C THR A 112 -1.99 25.19 16.39
N LYS A 113 -0.94 25.58 15.67
CA LYS A 113 0.46 25.27 15.98
C LYS A 113 1.33 26.50 15.79
N GLY A 114 2.12 26.90 16.79
CA GLY A 114 2.91 28.14 16.74
C GLY A 114 2.07 29.41 16.46
N GLY A 115 0.80 29.42 16.88
CA GLY A 115 -0.15 30.51 16.58
C GLY A 115 -0.69 30.52 15.14
N ILE A 116 -0.36 29.54 14.31
CA ILE A 116 -0.82 29.38 12.93
C ILE A 116 -1.84 28.24 12.86
N ARG A 117 -2.96 28.47 12.17
CA ARG A 117 -4.00 27.46 11.94
C ARG A 117 -3.59 26.55 10.78
N LEU A 118 -3.44 25.26 11.06
CA LEU A 118 -3.14 24.22 10.09
C LEU A 118 -4.40 23.40 9.79
N PRO A 119 -4.71 23.12 8.52
CA PRO A 119 -5.77 22.18 8.18
C PRO A 119 -5.43 20.77 8.67
N VAL A 120 -6.45 20.01 9.05
CA VAL A 120 -6.35 18.57 9.26
C VAL A 120 -7.07 17.90 8.10
N TYR A 121 -6.36 17.06 7.36
CA TYR A 121 -6.89 16.35 6.22
C TYR A 121 -7.14 14.88 6.54
N ARG A 122 -8.21 14.34 5.97
CA ARG A 122 -8.43 12.91 5.80
C ARG A 122 -8.21 12.58 4.33
N CYS A 123 -7.31 11.64 4.05
CA CYS A 123 -7.07 11.13 2.71
C CYS A 123 -8.20 10.15 2.34
N ALA A 124 -8.69 10.23 1.11
CA ALA A 124 -9.53 9.22 0.49
C ALA A 124 -8.72 8.18 -0.30
N ARG A 125 -7.40 8.41 -0.48
CA ARG A 125 -6.48 7.39 -1.02
C ARG A 125 -6.08 6.44 0.09
N GLY A 126 -5.94 5.18 -0.28
CA GLY A 126 -5.61 4.11 0.63
C GLY A 126 -6.84 3.29 0.97
N SER A 127 -6.61 2.00 1.14
CA SER A 127 -7.52 1.07 1.75
C SER A 127 -7.53 1.23 3.26
N THR A 128 -7.61 2.46 3.78
CA THR A 128 -8.35 2.59 5.04
C THR A 128 -9.81 2.30 4.69
N SER A 129 -10.11 1.00 4.63
CA SER A 129 -11.26 0.51 5.34
C SER A 129 -12.59 1.18 4.97
N LEU A 130 -13.13 0.83 3.80
CA LEU A 130 -14.38 0.08 3.90
C LEU A 130 -14.02 -1.13 4.77
N GLU A 131 -14.06 -1.03 6.11
CA GLU A 131 -13.32 -1.84 7.12
C GLU A 131 -12.85 -3.19 6.62
N SER A 132 -11.65 -3.23 6.03
CA SER A 132 -11.07 -4.47 5.52
C SER A 132 -11.96 -5.24 4.54
N PHE A 133 -12.64 -4.56 3.59
CA PHE A 133 -13.51 -5.21 2.60
C PHE A 133 -12.80 -6.35 1.87
N HIS A 134 -11.51 -6.16 1.58
CA HIS A 134 -10.66 -7.22 1.01
C HIS A 134 -10.54 -8.45 1.91
N LEU A 135 -10.58 -8.31 3.26
CA LEU A 135 -10.67 -9.46 4.19
C LEU A 135 -12.04 -10.16 4.12
N HIS A 136 -13.10 -9.44 3.73
CA HIS A 136 -14.45 -9.99 3.65
C HIS A 136 -14.77 -10.58 2.27
N LEU A 137 -14.02 -10.21 1.23
CA LEU A 137 -14.17 -10.77 -0.12
C LEU A 137 -14.11 -12.30 -0.12
N ASN A 138 -13.17 -12.88 0.64
CA ASN A 138 -13.04 -14.32 0.78
C ASN A 138 -14.26 -14.97 1.46
N GLY A 139 -15.00 -14.23 2.29
CA GLY A 139 -16.21 -14.71 2.94
C GLY A 139 -17.45 -14.73 2.03
N PHE A 140 -17.40 -14.06 0.88
CA PHE A 140 -18.54 -14.03 -0.06
C PHE A 140 -18.56 -15.23 -0.98
N ILE A 141 -17.39 -15.83 -1.24
CA ILE A 141 -17.25 -16.91 -2.22
C ILE A 141 -17.28 -18.25 -1.46
N PRO A 142 -18.27 -19.11 -1.68
CA PRO A 142 -18.49 -20.32 -0.88
C PRO A 142 -17.49 -21.46 -1.14
N GLY A 143 -16.32 -21.18 -1.73
CA GLY A 143 -15.27 -22.16 -2.03
C GLY A 143 -14.31 -21.71 -3.12
N THR A 144 -13.31 -22.52 -3.42
CA THR A 144 -12.26 -22.21 -4.43
C THR A 144 -12.61 -22.68 -5.85
N SER A 145 -13.72 -23.39 -6.04
CA SER A 145 -14.10 -24.04 -7.30
C SER A 145 -15.29 -23.39 -8.02
N ALA A 146 -15.52 -22.09 -7.81
CA ALA A 146 -16.60 -21.36 -8.50
C ALA A 146 -16.19 -20.98 -9.93
N SER A 147 -17.06 -21.24 -10.91
CA SER A 147 -16.84 -20.72 -12.27
C SER A 147 -16.82 -19.19 -12.28
N ALA A 148 -16.19 -18.59 -13.31
CA ALA A 148 -16.05 -17.13 -13.42
C ALA A 148 -17.38 -16.38 -13.27
N LEU A 149 -18.47 -16.94 -13.82
CA LEU A 149 -19.82 -16.40 -13.70
C LEU A 149 -20.33 -16.47 -12.26
N HIS A 150 -20.24 -17.63 -11.61
CA HIS A 150 -20.67 -17.76 -10.22
C HIS A 150 -19.84 -16.87 -9.29
N PHE A 151 -18.53 -16.77 -9.54
CA PHE A 151 -17.64 -15.87 -8.82
C PHE A 151 -18.10 -14.42 -8.93
N GLN A 152 -18.47 -13.97 -10.14
CA GLN A 152 -19.04 -12.64 -10.35
C GLN A 152 -20.33 -12.43 -9.55
N VAL A 153 -21.25 -13.41 -9.59
CA VAL A 153 -22.52 -13.34 -8.86
C VAL A 153 -22.29 -13.27 -7.35
N TYR A 154 -21.41 -14.10 -6.79
CA TYR A 154 -21.07 -14.09 -5.36
C TYR A 154 -20.42 -12.77 -4.93
N LEU A 155 -19.52 -12.22 -5.76
CA LEU A 155 -18.88 -10.95 -5.48
C LEU A 155 -19.89 -9.80 -5.47
N LEU A 156 -20.83 -9.77 -6.42
CA LEU A 156 -21.90 -8.78 -6.49
C LEU A 156 -22.86 -8.90 -5.30
N GLU A 157 -23.29 -10.12 -4.96
CA GLU A 157 -24.14 -10.37 -3.80
C GLU A 157 -23.47 -9.94 -2.50
N GLY A 158 -22.21 -10.33 -2.31
CA GLY A 158 -21.40 -9.94 -1.15
C GLY A 158 -21.22 -8.44 -1.03
N LEU A 159 -20.94 -7.75 -2.14
CA LEU A 159 -20.80 -6.30 -2.19
C LEU A 159 -22.10 -5.58 -1.78
N VAL A 160 -23.26 -6.05 -2.26
CA VAL A 160 -24.56 -5.48 -1.88
C VAL A 160 -24.80 -5.64 -0.38
N ARG A 161 -24.62 -6.85 0.17
CA ARG A 161 -24.80 -7.13 1.59
C ARG A 161 -23.86 -6.28 2.46
N TRP A 162 -22.60 -6.19 2.07
CA TRP A 162 -21.60 -5.36 2.74
C TRP A 162 -21.99 -3.88 2.78
N ASN A 163 -22.41 -3.34 1.65
CA ASN A 163 -22.81 -1.95 1.54
C ASN A 163 -24.06 -1.66 2.38
N GLU A 164 -25.02 -2.59 2.43
CA GLU A 164 -26.19 -2.47 3.32
C GLU A 164 -25.77 -2.48 4.80
N ASP A 165 -24.92 -3.42 5.21
CA ASP A 165 -24.43 -3.54 6.58
C ASP A 165 -23.71 -2.28 7.04
N ARG A 166 -22.87 -1.72 6.17
CA ARG A 166 -22.13 -0.48 6.46
C ARG A 166 -23.00 0.76 6.41
N GLY A 167 -23.91 0.83 5.46
CA GLY A 167 -24.95 1.85 5.42
C GLY A 167 -25.70 1.92 6.74
N ARG A 168 -26.07 0.76 7.30
CA ARG A 168 -26.74 0.68 8.62
C ARG A 168 -25.83 1.11 9.77
N ALA A 169 -24.57 0.68 9.80
CA ALA A 169 -23.62 1.02 10.86
C ALA A 169 -23.25 2.52 10.90
N SER A 170 -23.30 3.21 9.76
CA SER A 170 -22.92 4.62 9.64
C SER A 170 -23.92 5.62 10.25
N VAL A 171 -25.12 5.18 10.62
CA VAL A 171 -26.17 6.04 11.20
C VAL A 171 -26.10 6.00 12.73
N GLU A 172 -25.55 7.04 13.34
CA GLU A 172 -25.49 7.17 14.81
C GLU A 172 -26.91 7.18 15.45
N GLY A 173 -27.11 6.35 16.48
CA GLY A 173 -28.25 6.46 17.40
C GLY A 173 -29.56 5.75 17.00
N ALA A 174 -29.61 5.05 15.88
CA ALA A 174 -30.84 4.35 15.45
C ALA A 174 -30.85 2.89 15.93
N GLN A 175 -31.60 2.58 17.00
CA GLN A 175 -32.05 1.21 17.28
C GLN A 175 -33.08 0.80 16.21
N ARG A 176 -32.61 0.48 14.99
CA ARG A 176 -33.47 -0.08 13.95
C ARG A 176 -33.71 -1.55 14.26
N LEU A 177 -34.96 -2.01 14.13
CA LEU A 177 -35.24 -3.44 14.03
C LEU A 177 -34.54 -3.95 12.76
N VAL A 178 -33.55 -4.81 12.93
CA VAL A 178 -32.68 -5.31 11.85
C VAL A 178 -33.35 -6.53 11.21
N PRO A 179 -33.84 -6.45 9.95
CA PRO A 179 -34.17 -7.67 9.21
C PRO A 179 -32.86 -8.43 8.94
N ARG A 180 -32.79 -9.70 9.30
CA ARG A 180 -31.66 -10.59 8.94
C ARG A 180 -31.73 -11.09 7.49
N CYS A 181 -32.50 -10.40 6.64
CA CYS A 181 -32.81 -10.82 5.29
C CYS A 181 -32.33 -9.75 4.33
N TYR A 182 -31.61 -10.15 3.27
CA TYR A 182 -31.10 -9.28 2.21
C TYR A 182 -31.97 -9.31 0.93
N ASP A 183 -33.09 -10.04 0.95
CA ASP A 183 -34.02 -10.07 -0.18
C ASP A 183 -34.82 -8.77 -0.22
N ALA A 184 -34.47 -7.92 -1.19
CA ALA A 184 -35.09 -6.64 -1.48
C ALA A 184 -36.63 -6.72 -1.62
N LEU A 185 -37.14 -7.74 -2.31
CA LEU A 185 -38.57 -7.90 -2.55
C LEU A 185 -39.28 -8.30 -1.26
N LEU A 186 -38.67 -9.18 -0.47
CA LEU A 186 -39.24 -9.59 0.81
C LEU A 186 -39.24 -8.43 1.83
N GLN A 187 -38.19 -7.62 1.84
CA GLN A 187 -38.12 -6.41 2.66
C GLN A 187 -39.20 -5.40 2.27
N ASP A 188 -39.43 -5.14 0.97
CA ASP A 188 -40.49 -4.24 0.49
C ASP A 188 -41.88 -4.77 0.88
N TYR A 189 -42.11 -6.07 0.68
CA TYR A 189 -43.37 -6.70 1.05
C TYR A 189 -43.65 -6.58 2.55
N LEU A 190 -42.65 -6.84 3.40
CA LEU A 190 -42.75 -6.66 4.85
C LEU A 190 -43.03 -5.19 5.22
N LYS A 191 -42.35 -4.25 4.58
CA LYS A 191 -42.57 -2.81 4.80
C LYS A 191 -44.02 -2.43 4.48
N ARG A 192 -44.55 -2.86 3.33
CA ARG A 192 -45.93 -2.58 2.91
C ARG A 192 -46.95 -3.16 3.89
N LEU A 193 -46.78 -4.42 4.29
CA LEU A 193 -47.68 -5.07 5.24
C LEU A 193 -47.65 -4.42 6.63
N THR A 194 -46.46 -4.11 7.15
CA THR A 194 -46.32 -3.49 8.48
C THR A 194 -46.93 -2.09 8.51
N GLN A 195 -46.79 -1.34 7.41
CA GLN A 195 -47.43 -0.04 7.26
C GLN A 195 -48.96 -0.14 7.17
N GLU A 196 -49.47 -1.08 6.37
CA GLU A 196 -50.91 -1.27 6.16
C GLU A 196 -51.63 -1.77 7.41
N PHE A 197 -51.10 -2.79 8.07
CA PHE A 197 -51.81 -3.49 9.15
C PHE A 197 -51.44 -3.02 10.56
N MET A 198 -50.24 -2.45 10.75
CA MET A 198 -49.77 -2.01 12.07
C MET A 198 -49.51 -0.50 12.13
N GLY A 199 -49.58 0.23 11.01
CA GLY A 199 -49.27 1.66 10.96
C GLY A 199 -47.81 1.98 11.32
N MET A 200 -46.93 0.97 11.28
CA MET A 200 -45.53 1.07 11.68
C MET A 200 -44.62 0.86 10.47
N THR A 201 -43.53 1.62 10.41
CA THR A 201 -42.47 1.40 9.40
C THR A 201 -41.32 0.65 10.06
N VAL A 202 -41.21 -0.65 9.81
CA VAL A 202 -40.16 -1.49 10.39
C VAL A 202 -38.83 -1.37 9.60
N VAL A 203 -38.91 -1.10 8.30
CA VAL A 203 -37.76 -0.91 7.41
C VAL A 203 -37.87 0.46 6.74
N GLU A 204 -37.14 1.44 7.29
CA GLU A 204 -37.23 2.84 6.83
C GLU A 204 -36.53 3.09 5.48
N THR A 205 -35.56 2.27 5.10
CA THR A 205 -34.54 2.61 4.09
C THR A 205 -34.38 1.56 2.99
N TYR A 206 -35.49 1.01 2.48
CA TYR A 206 -35.42 0.33 1.18
C TYR A 206 -34.97 1.34 0.12
N THR A 207 -33.72 1.19 -0.35
CA THR A 207 -33.14 2.00 -1.41
C THR A 207 -33.35 1.23 -2.69
N GLN A 208 -34.18 1.76 -3.59
CA GLN A 208 -34.36 1.15 -4.91
C GLN A 208 -32.99 1.04 -5.59
N PRO A 209 -32.66 -0.11 -6.22
CA PRO A 209 -31.43 -0.25 -6.99
C PRO A 209 -31.31 0.89 -8.01
N GLY A 210 -30.13 1.50 -8.08
CA GLY A 210 -29.83 2.51 -9.09
C GLY A 210 -29.92 1.94 -10.50
N GLU A 211 -30.10 2.82 -11.49
CA GLU A 211 -29.98 2.41 -12.90
C GLU A 211 -28.55 1.92 -13.17
N TYR A 212 -28.42 0.82 -13.90
CA TYR A 212 -27.11 0.28 -14.26
C TYR A 212 -26.36 1.27 -15.16
N THR A 213 -25.18 1.68 -14.72
CA THR A 213 -24.36 2.73 -15.36
C THR A 213 -23.52 2.21 -16.53
N GLY A 214 -23.46 0.89 -16.75
CA GLY A 214 -22.56 0.27 -17.72
C GLY A 214 -21.12 0.12 -17.21
N GLU A 215 -20.85 0.44 -15.95
CA GLU A 215 -19.55 0.19 -15.32
C GLU A 215 -19.30 -1.32 -15.20
N LEU A 216 -18.11 -1.76 -15.61
CA LEU A 216 -17.65 -3.15 -15.45
C LEU A 216 -17.06 -3.32 -14.05
N ILE A 217 -17.50 -4.35 -13.34
CA ILE A 217 -17.09 -4.62 -11.96
C ILE A 217 -16.58 -6.06 -11.84
N GLY A 218 -15.58 -6.30 -11.00
CA GLY A 218 -15.13 -7.66 -10.67
C GLY A 218 -14.55 -8.41 -11.88
N VAL A 219 -15.09 -9.60 -12.14
CA VAL A 219 -14.65 -10.50 -13.21
C VAL A 219 -14.90 -9.90 -14.59
N GLU A 220 -15.98 -9.13 -14.76
CA GLU A 220 -16.28 -8.44 -16.02
C GLU A 220 -15.18 -7.45 -16.39
N TYR A 221 -14.72 -6.67 -15.39
CA TYR A 221 -13.60 -5.75 -15.59
C TYR A 221 -12.32 -6.50 -15.91
N LEU A 222 -12.00 -7.56 -15.16
CA LEU A 222 -10.81 -8.39 -15.40
C LEU A 222 -10.80 -8.97 -16.82
N PHE A 223 -11.91 -9.53 -17.27
CA PHE A 223 -12.04 -10.16 -18.58
C PHE A 223 -11.95 -9.14 -19.72
N SER A 224 -12.42 -7.91 -19.50
CA SER A 224 -12.23 -6.81 -20.46
C SER A 224 -10.75 -6.46 -20.69
N GLN A 225 -9.87 -6.70 -19.72
CA GLN A 225 -8.44 -6.45 -19.84
C GLN A 225 -7.69 -7.58 -20.56
N THR A 226 -8.18 -8.81 -20.44
CA THR A 226 -7.55 -10.02 -21.01
C THR A 226 -8.15 -10.44 -22.35
N GLY A 227 -9.29 -9.87 -22.73
CA GLY A 227 -10.05 -10.25 -23.93
C GLY A 227 -10.89 -11.52 -23.74
N ALA A 228 -11.03 -12.01 -22.51
CA ALA A 228 -11.94 -13.10 -22.18
C ALA A 228 -13.40 -12.61 -22.17
N VAL A 229 -14.36 -13.53 -22.33
CA VAL A 229 -15.80 -13.23 -22.31
C VAL A 229 -16.44 -13.98 -21.16
N LEU A 230 -17.19 -13.27 -20.31
CA LEU A 230 -17.92 -13.88 -19.22
C LEU A 230 -19.13 -14.63 -19.79
N GLU A 231 -19.28 -15.92 -19.45
CA GLU A 231 -20.40 -16.73 -19.93
C GLU A 231 -21.75 -16.20 -19.39
N ASP A 232 -22.82 -16.38 -20.18
CA ASP A 232 -24.17 -15.91 -19.85
C ASP A 232 -24.87 -16.83 -18.84
N LEU A 233 -25.81 -16.27 -18.04
CA LEU A 233 -26.57 -16.89 -16.94
C LEU A 233 -27.49 -18.06 -17.34
N GLY A 234 -27.31 -18.64 -18.53
CA GLY A 234 -28.10 -19.73 -19.07
C GLY A 234 -27.35 -21.05 -19.27
N ARG A 235 -26.07 -21.15 -18.88
CA ARG A 235 -25.27 -22.37 -19.05
C ARG A 235 -25.28 -23.24 -17.79
N ASP A 236 -25.36 -24.55 -17.99
CA ASP A 236 -25.44 -25.57 -16.95
C ASP A 236 -24.22 -25.52 -16.01
N PRO A 237 -24.40 -25.36 -14.68
CA PRO A 237 -23.31 -25.34 -13.70
C PRO A 237 -22.49 -26.64 -13.62
N ASP A 238 -23.00 -27.75 -14.17
CA ASP A 238 -22.30 -29.05 -14.22
C ASP A 238 -21.46 -29.23 -15.50
N ALA A 239 -21.37 -28.22 -16.37
CA ALA A 239 -20.47 -28.26 -17.52
C ALA A 239 -19.01 -28.13 -17.07
N PRO A 240 -18.10 -29.03 -17.48
CA PRO A 240 -16.71 -28.98 -17.04
C PRO A 240 -16.02 -27.73 -17.59
N ASP A 241 -15.57 -26.85 -16.68
CA ASP A 241 -14.68 -25.74 -17.00
C ASP A 241 -13.31 -26.30 -17.43
N GLY A 242 -12.96 -26.09 -18.69
CA GLY A 242 -11.74 -26.63 -19.29
C GLY A 242 -10.49 -25.81 -18.97
N LEU A 243 -10.08 -25.74 -17.71
CA LEU A 243 -8.81 -25.12 -17.31
C LEU A 243 -8.03 -26.01 -16.34
N ASP A 244 -6.77 -26.28 -16.71
CA ASP A 244 -5.83 -27.13 -16.01
C ASP A 244 -5.51 -26.61 -14.59
N GLU A 245 -5.60 -27.51 -13.62
CA GLU A 245 -5.23 -27.30 -12.22
C GLU A 245 -3.71 -27.11 -12.10
N ALA A 246 -3.28 -25.89 -11.79
CA ALA A 246 -1.95 -25.61 -11.26
C ALA A 246 -2.10 -25.18 -9.80
N ASP A 247 -1.56 -26.01 -8.90
CA ASP A 247 -1.57 -25.84 -7.45
C ASP A 247 -1.07 -24.43 -7.04
N VAL A 248 -1.96 -23.63 -6.43
CA VAL A 248 -1.58 -22.39 -5.74
C VAL A 248 -1.62 -22.66 -4.24
N GLU A 249 -0.45 -22.84 -3.64
CA GLU A 249 -0.31 -22.89 -2.18
C GLU A 249 -0.71 -21.53 -1.60
N VAL A 250 -1.82 -21.50 -0.87
CA VAL A 250 -2.26 -20.34 -0.10
C VAL A 250 -1.51 -20.36 1.23
N VAL A 251 -0.53 -19.46 1.37
CA VAL A 251 0.14 -19.21 2.64
C VAL A 251 -0.77 -18.30 3.47
N ASP A 252 -1.37 -18.86 4.52
CA ASP A 252 -2.01 -18.09 5.59
C ASP A 252 -0.95 -17.18 6.23
N ASN A 253 -1.17 -15.87 6.16
CA ASN A 253 -0.44 -14.93 7.00
C ASN A 253 -1.47 -14.04 7.71
N ASP A 254 -1.73 -14.40 8.95
CA ASP A 254 -2.52 -13.63 9.90
C ASP A 254 -1.62 -12.65 10.67
N GLU A 255 -2.24 -11.54 11.03
CA GLU A 255 -1.83 -10.49 11.98
C GLU A 255 -0.71 -9.51 11.61
N GLY A 256 -1.14 -8.26 11.41
CA GLY A 256 -0.34 -7.06 11.59
C GLY A 256 -1.00 -5.88 10.90
N GLU A 257 -1.52 -4.91 11.66
CA GLU A 257 -1.86 -3.59 11.12
C GLU A 257 -0.57 -2.99 10.54
N GLU A 258 -0.34 -3.18 9.25
CA GLU A 258 0.73 -2.52 8.55
C GLU A 258 0.32 -1.06 8.32
N ASP A 259 0.71 -0.25 9.31
CA ASP A 259 1.17 1.13 9.14
C ASP A 259 1.60 1.37 7.69
N GLU A 260 1.03 2.39 7.04
CA GLU A 260 1.23 2.76 5.64
C GLU A 260 2.72 3.06 5.32
N GLY A 261 3.60 2.07 5.38
CA GLY A 261 5.03 2.16 5.12
C GLY A 261 5.74 3.37 5.75
N PHE A 262 5.30 3.86 6.92
CA PHE A 262 5.85 5.06 7.56
C PHE A 262 7.04 4.73 8.47
N GLY A 263 8.08 4.15 7.88
CA GLY A 263 9.41 4.18 8.47
C GLY A 263 9.88 5.63 8.66
N GLU A 264 10.46 5.94 9.82
CA GLU A 264 10.89 7.28 10.21
C GLU A 264 11.68 7.98 9.10
N LEU A 265 11.19 9.14 8.66
CA LEU A 265 11.84 10.02 7.68
C LEU A 265 13.11 10.66 8.27
N GLN A 266 14.22 9.94 8.29
CA GLN A 266 15.54 10.55 8.44
C GLN A 266 16.14 11.01 7.10
N ASP A 267 15.55 10.65 5.95
CA ASP A 267 16.26 10.77 4.66
C ASP A 267 15.69 11.76 3.64
N MET A 268 14.81 12.71 4.01
CA MET A 268 14.38 13.72 3.02
C MET A 268 15.48 14.73 2.68
N GLN A 269 16.49 14.91 3.54
CA GLN A 269 17.70 15.65 3.21
C GLN A 269 18.69 14.84 2.36
N PHE A 270 18.69 13.52 2.50
CA PHE A 270 19.55 12.64 1.69
C PHE A 270 19.09 12.57 0.22
N LEU A 271 17.79 12.70 -0.05
CA LEU A 271 17.23 12.55 -1.41
C LEU A 271 17.56 13.71 -2.38
N HIS A 272 17.94 14.89 -1.89
CA HIS A 272 18.36 16.01 -2.75
C HIS A 272 19.86 16.00 -3.09
N ASP A 273 20.70 15.32 -2.30
CA ASP A 273 22.17 15.47 -2.37
C ASP A 273 22.92 14.28 -3.01
N GLN A 274 22.23 13.22 -3.44
CA GLN A 274 22.90 11.98 -3.87
C GLN A 274 23.36 11.83 -5.34
N PRO A 275 23.09 12.70 -6.34
CA PRO A 275 23.74 12.51 -7.65
C PRO A 275 25.24 12.86 -7.59
N ALA A 276 25.67 13.72 -6.65
CA ALA A 276 27.06 14.18 -6.55
C ALA A 276 27.94 13.25 -5.70
N ALA A 277 27.40 12.68 -4.62
CA ALA A 277 28.18 11.85 -3.69
C ALA A 277 28.56 10.48 -4.29
N ALA A 278 27.67 9.87 -5.09
CA ALA A 278 27.95 8.62 -5.78
C ALA A 278 29.01 8.79 -6.89
N ALA A 279 28.95 9.91 -7.63
CA ALA A 279 29.95 10.25 -8.64
C ALA A 279 31.35 10.52 -8.04
N ALA A 280 31.40 11.16 -6.86
CA ALA A 280 32.65 11.42 -6.15
C ALA A 280 33.29 10.15 -5.56
N ALA A 281 32.47 9.23 -5.01
CA ALA A 281 32.95 7.95 -4.50
C ALA A 281 33.46 7.03 -5.62
N ALA A 282 32.79 7.01 -6.78
CA ALA A 282 33.25 6.29 -7.95
C ALA A 282 34.58 6.86 -8.47
N ALA A 283 34.72 8.19 -8.58
CA ALA A 283 35.96 8.82 -9.03
C ALA A 283 37.16 8.57 -8.09
N ALA A 284 36.93 8.52 -6.77
CA ALA A 284 37.97 8.23 -5.78
C ALA A 284 38.47 6.77 -5.87
N ALA A 285 37.58 5.82 -6.16
CA ALA A 285 37.94 4.42 -6.36
C ALA A 285 38.73 4.18 -7.66
N CYS A 286 38.50 4.99 -8.70
CA CYS A 286 39.24 4.90 -9.97
C CYS A 286 40.69 5.45 -9.89
N SER A 287 41.00 6.29 -8.90
CA SER A 287 42.30 6.96 -8.79
C SER A 287 43.35 6.22 -7.93
N ALA A 288 42.98 5.09 -7.31
CA ALA A 288 43.83 4.41 -6.34
C ALA A 288 44.73 3.29 -6.90
N ASP A 289 44.79 3.12 -8.23
CA ASP A 289 45.52 2.00 -8.83
C ASP A 289 46.53 2.45 -9.90
N THR A 290 47.63 3.06 -9.45
CA THR A 290 48.90 3.16 -10.18
C THR A 290 50.07 3.29 -9.20
N ASP A 291 50.77 2.19 -8.89
CA ASP A 291 52.18 1.96 -9.29
C ASP A 291 52.92 0.91 -8.42
N PRO A 292 53.99 0.27 -8.94
CA PRO A 292 54.32 -1.13 -8.66
C PRO A 292 55.55 -1.37 -7.76
N VAL A 293 55.55 -2.57 -7.17
CA VAL A 293 56.68 -3.49 -6.87
C VAL A 293 58.04 -2.89 -6.46
N SER A 294 58.46 -3.23 -5.25
CA SER A 294 59.88 -3.56 -4.97
C SER A 294 60.02 -4.62 -3.87
N ARG A 295 60.61 -5.75 -4.29
CA ARG A 295 61.18 -6.84 -3.49
C ARG A 295 62.27 -6.32 -2.56
N GLU A 296 62.34 -6.87 -1.34
CA GLU A 296 63.61 -7.12 -0.65
C GLU A 296 63.49 -8.34 0.29
N GLU A 297 64.52 -9.19 0.25
CA GLU A 297 64.72 -10.40 1.05
C GLU A 297 65.19 -10.07 2.48
N SER A 298 64.91 -10.91 3.48
CA SER A 298 65.93 -11.76 4.12
C SER A 298 65.49 -12.42 5.44
N ALA A 299 65.97 -13.66 5.59
CA ALA A 299 66.55 -14.30 6.78
C ALA A 299 65.75 -14.49 8.09
N VAL A 300 65.33 -15.75 8.28
CA VAL A 300 65.68 -16.67 9.39
C VAL A 300 66.48 -16.08 10.57
N GLU A 301 65.94 -16.15 11.79
CA GLU A 301 66.68 -16.70 12.94
C GLU A 301 65.76 -17.16 14.10
N THR A 302 66.18 -18.27 14.69
CA THR A 302 65.64 -19.02 15.82
C THR A 302 65.77 -18.29 17.16
N GLY A 303 64.82 -18.52 18.09
CA GLY A 303 64.95 -18.10 19.49
C GLY A 303 63.89 -18.74 20.38
N MET A 304 64.28 -19.84 21.03
CA MET A 304 63.54 -20.56 22.07
C MET A 304 63.70 -19.81 23.39
N ASP A 305 62.62 -19.58 24.15
CA ASP A 305 62.71 -19.56 25.61
C ASP A 305 61.38 -19.82 26.31
N VAL A 306 61.51 -20.56 27.41
CA VAL A 306 60.49 -21.25 28.19
C VAL A 306 60.17 -20.42 29.44
N ALA A 307 58.90 -20.31 29.83
CA ALA A 307 58.53 -20.11 31.23
C ALA A 307 57.11 -20.63 31.50
N GLU A 308 57.06 -21.70 32.30
CA GLU A 308 55.89 -22.27 32.94
C GLU A 308 55.25 -21.29 33.95
N GLY A 309 53.93 -21.43 34.16
CA GLY A 309 53.19 -20.67 35.17
C GLY A 309 51.75 -21.17 35.32
N ASP A 310 51.62 -22.24 36.09
CA ASP A 310 50.47 -22.85 36.80
C ASP A 310 49.10 -22.12 36.83
N GLY A 311 48.01 -22.91 36.75
CA GLY A 311 46.58 -22.51 36.72
C GLY A 311 46.00 -21.99 38.07
N PRO A 312 44.69 -22.18 38.40
CA PRO A 312 43.61 -22.88 37.69
C PRO A 312 42.22 -22.16 37.66
N VAL A 313 41.35 -22.64 36.75
CA VAL A 313 39.91 -22.97 36.89
C VAL A 313 38.94 -21.96 37.55
N GLY A 314 37.97 -21.50 36.75
CA GLY A 314 36.70 -20.95 37.21
C GLY A 314 35.58 -21.32 36.23
N VAL A 315 34.78 -22.32 36.60
CA VAL A 315 33.70 -22.93 35.82
C VAL A 315 32.41 -22.11 35.93
N THR A 316 31.70 -22.14 34.82
CA THR A 316 30.31 -21.74 34.55
C THR A 316 29.28 -22.20 35.59
N HIS A 317 28.34 -21.31 35.90
CA HIS A 317 26.91 -21.60 35.94
C HIS A 317 26.11 -20.36 35.56
#